data_AF-A0A2V9DG56-F1
#
_entry.id   AF-A0A2V9DG56-F1
#
_cell.length_a   1.000
_cell.length_b   1.000
_cell.length_c   1.000
_cell.angle_alpha   90.00
_cell.angle_beta   90.00
_cell.angle_gamma   90.00
#
_symmetry.space_group_name_H-M   'P 1'
#
loop_
_entity.id
_entity.type
_entity.pdbx_description
1 polymer ?
#
loop_
_entity_poly.entity_id
_entity_poly.type
_entity_poly.pdbx_seq_one_letter_code
_entity_poly.pdbx_strand_id
1 'polypeptide(L)'
;PGTWRATTAYNDAAGRTVGAITVAGNLGGQTLTPGLYKSTSSLEISSGDLTLDARGDANAVFIFQMAFTLTTTSARQVILIGGARAANVFWQVGSSATLGTGSVFKGNILALASITVTTGATVEGRLLARTAAVTLDSNIIGLPLP
;
A
#
# COMPACT_ATOMS: atom_id res chain seq x y z
N PRO A 1 -9.03 -15.19 -16.56
CA PRO A 1 -9.32 -15.87 -15.27
C PRO A 1 -8.79 -15.18 -13.97
N GLY A 2 -8.34 -13.92 -13.99
CA GLY A 2 -7.78 -13.23 -12.80
C GLY A 2 -8.55 -11.99 -12.28
N THR A 3 -9.52 -11.47 -13.04
CA THR A 3 -10.20 -10.19 -12.75
C THR A 3 -11.22 -10.25 -11.61
N TRP A 4 -11.80 -11.42 -11.34
CA TRP A 4 -12.76 -11.62 -10.24
C TRP A 4 -12.06 -11.54 -8.88
N ARG A 5 -10.85 -12.09 -8.72
CA ARG A 5 -10.11 -12.08 -7.45
C ARG A 5 -9.68 -10.67 -7.04
N ALA A 6 -9.19 -9.85 -7.98
CA ALA A 6 -8.77 -8.48 -7.72
C ALA A 6 -9.95 -7.59 -7.31
N THR A 7 -11.10 -7.76 -7.98
CA THR A 7 -12.33 -7.01 -7.65
C THR A 7 -12.87 -7.42 -6.27
N THR A 8 -12.89 -8.71 -5.94
CA THR A 8 -13.31 -9.19 -4.62
C THR A 8 -12.38 -8.67 -3.51
N ALA A 9 -11.06 -8.75 -3.69
CA ALA A 9 -10.11 -8.25 -2.69
C ALA A 9 -10.22 -6.72 -2.48
N TYR A 10 -10.42 -5.96 -3.56
CA TYR A 10 -10.69 -4.52 -3.46
C TYR A 10 -11.98 -4.23 -2.69
N ASN A 11 -13.07 -4.93 -3.00
CA ASN A 11 -14.36 -4.71 -2.36
C ASN A 11 -14.35 -5.15 -0.89
N ASP A 12 -13.68 -6.25 -0.54
CA ASP A 12 -13.47 -6.67 0.86
C ASP A 12 -12.71 -5.59 1.63
N ALA A 13 -11.55 -5.18 1.08
CA ALA A 13 -10.72 -4.17 1.71
C ALA A 13 -11.48 -2.85 1.87
N ALA A 14 -12.23 -2.39 0.85
CA ALA A 14 -13.04 -1.17 0.90
C ALA A 14 -14.27 -1.27 1.82
N GLY A 15 -14.82 -2.48 1.99
CA GLY A 15 -16.01 -2.75 2.79
C GLY A 15 -15.75 -2.84 4.30
N ARG A 16 -14.49 -2.91 4.75
CA ARG A 16 -14.17 -2.94 6.18
C ARG A 16 -14.45 -1.59 6.83
N THR A 17 -15.17 -1.59 7.95
CA THR A 17 -15.61 -0.36 8.63
C THR A 17 -15.36 -0.38 10.15
N VAL A 18 -15.24 -1.56 10.75
CA VAL A 18 -15.10 -1.70 12.21
C VAL A 18 -13.69 -1.28 12.66
N GLY A 19 -13.62 -0.40 13.68
CA GLY A 19 -12.36 -0.01 14.31
C GLY A 19 -11.44 0.85 13.44
N ALA A 20 -11.99 1.58 12.47
CA ALA A 20 -11.21 2.42 11.57
C ALA A 20 -10.55 3.60 12.30
N ILE A 21 -9.24 3.74 12.10
CA ILE A 21 -8.43 4.88 12.55
C ILE A 21 -8.38 5.89 11.41
N THR A 22 -8.84 7.11 11.64
CA THR A 22 -8.79 8.17 10.64
C THR A 22 -7.35 8.65 10.44
N VAL A 23 -6.91 8.71 9.18
CA VAL A 23 -5.62 9.26 8.75
C VAL A 23 -5.82 10.18 7.56
N ALA A 24 -4.89 11.12 7.34
CA ALA A 24 -4.93 12.02 6.20
C ALA A 24 -3.51 12.51 5.85
N GLY A 25 -3.27 12.79 4.57
CA GLY A 25 -2.02 13.39 4.12
C GLY A 25 -0.81 12.48 4.26
N ASN A 26 0.31 13.04 4.76
CA ASN A 26 1.58 12.35 4.85
C ASN A 26 1.63 11.33 6.01
N LEU A 27 1.94 10.08 5.66
CA LEU A 27 2.22 8.98 6.57
C LEU A 27 3.70 8.84 6.92
N GLY A 28 4.59 9.49 6.19
CA GLY A 28 6.03 9.42 6.45
C GLY A 28 6.39 9.97 7.84
N GLY A 29 7.38 9.34 8.47
CA GLY A 29 7.81 9.62 9.85
C GLY A 29 6.94 8.94 10.91
N GLN A 30 5.85 8.28 10.54
CA GLN A 30 4.98 7.59 11.48
C GLN A 30 5.41 6.14 11.69
N THR A 31 5.12 5.62 12.89
CA THR A 31 5.10 4.18 13.18
C THR A 31 3.67 3.77 13.48
N LEU A 32 3.11 2.94 12.61
CA LEU A 32 1.73 2.48 12.68
C LEU A 32 1.69 1.03 13.15
N THR A 33 0.67 0.70 13.94
CA THR A 33 0.43 -0.63 14.50
C THR A 33 -0.63 -1.37 13.67
N PRO A 34 -0.91 -2.66 13.93
CA PRO A 34 -1.89 -3.39 13.14
C PRO A 34 -3.27 -2.73 13.25
N GLY A 35 -4.00 -2.64 12.13
CA GLY A 35 -5.29 -1.96 12.12
C GLY A 35 -5.80 -1.56 10.73
N LEU A 36 -7.00 -0.99 10.76
CA LEU A 36 -7.66 -0.37 9.62
C LEU A 36 -7.46 1.14 9.68
N TYR A 37 -6.78 1.70 8.68
CA TYR A 37 -6.51 3.11 8.51
C TYR A 37 -7.34 3.66 7.36
N LYS A 38 -8.16 4.69 7.61
CA LYS A 38 -9.10 5.24 6.64
C LYS A 38 -8.87 6.73 6.39
N SER A 39 -8.75 7.10 5.13
CA SER A 39 -8.71 8.47 4.63
C SER A 39 -9.84 8.73 3.65
N THR A 40 -10.50 9.88 3.79
CA THR A 40 -11.43 10.42 2.78
C THR A 40 -10.74 11.26 1.71
N SER A 41 -9.42 11.43 1.81
CA SER A 41 -8.56 12.14 0.87
C SER A 41 -7.48 11.20 0.31
N SER A 42 -6.49 11.78 -0.37
CA SER A 42 -5.26 11.06 -0.73
C SER A 42 -4.39 10.76 0.50
N LEU A 43 -3.56 9.73 0.39
CA LEU A 43 -2.47 9.47 1.31
C LEU A 43 -1.14 9.55 0.56
N GLU A 44 -0.10 10.00 1.26
CA GLU A 44 1.23 10.09 0.70
C GLU A 44 2.29 9.64 1.71
N ILE A 45 3.43 9.21 1.21
CA ILE A 45 4.68 9.11 1.97
C ILE A 45 5.58 10.15 1.31
N SER A 46 5.64 11.35 1.87
CA SER A 46 6.28 12.51 1.26
C SER A 46 7.48 13.03 2.05
N SER A 47 7.46 12.90 3.38
CA SER A 47 8.56 13.28 4.28
C SER A 47 8.75 12.24 5.39
N GLY A 48 9.96 11.67 5.47
CA GLY A 48 10.27 10.52 6.32
C GLY A 48 9.78 9.19 5.74
N ASP A 49 10.19 8.08 6.36
CA ASP A 49 9.75 6.73 5.99
C ASP A 49 8.57 6.30 6.87
N LEU A 50 7.70 5.43 6.35
CA LEU A 50 6.61 4.86 7.11
C LEU A 50 7.04 3.53 7.71
N THR A 51 6.89 3.37 9.03
CA THR A 51 7.14 2.11 9.71
C THR A 51 5.83 1.42 10.08
N LEU A 52 5.72 0.12 9.78
CA LEU A 52 4.63 -0.75 10.21
C LEU A 52 5.18 -1.75 11.22
N ASP A 53 4.72 -1.63 12.46
CA ASP A 53 5.17 -2.45 13.58
C ASP A 53 4.10 -3.44 14.00
N ALA A 54 4.36 -4.72 13.78
CA ALA A 54 3.46 -5.79 14.17
C ALA A 54 3.49 -6.13 15.67
N ARG A 55 4.38 -5.52 16.45
CA ARG A 55 4.49 -5.69 17.91
C ARG A 55 4.59 -7.16 18.36
N GLY A 56 5.26 -7.98 17.56
CA GLY A 56 5.49 -9.39 17.81
C GLY A 56 4.44 -10.34 17.20
N ASP A 57 3.37 -9.82 16.59
CA ASP A 57 2.35 -10.66 15.95
C ASP A 57 2.60 -10.83 14.44
N ALA A 58 3.15 -11.98 14.04
CA ALA A 58 3.39 -12.27 12.62
C ALA A 58 2.11 -12.33 11.75
N ASN A 59 0.93 -12.46 12.36
CA ASN A 59 -0.36 -12.43 11.68
C ASN A 59 -0.98 -11.03 11.62
N ALA A 60 -0.28 -10.01 12.14
CA ALA A 60 -0.70 -8.63 12.11
C ALA A 60 -1.10 -8.18 10.69
N VAL A 61 -2.26 -7.55 10.59
CA VAL A 61 -2.82 -7.03 9.33
C VAL A 61 -2.86 -5.51 9.36
N PHE A 62 -2.45 -4.90 8.26
CA PHE A 62 -2.50 -3.46 8.04
C PHE A 62 -3.33 -3.18 6.78
N ILE A 63 -4.40 -2.41 6.92
CA ILE A 63 -5.27 -2.05 5.80
C ILE A 63 -5.35 -0.54 5.72
N PHE A 64 -4.95 0.00 4.58
CA PHE A 64 -5.08 1.42 4.26
C PHE A 64 -6.19 1.59 3.23
N GLN A 65 -7.23 2.33 3.57
CA GLN A 65 -8.29 2.77 2.67
C GLN A 65 -8.11 4.25 2.39
N MET A 66 -8.04 4.64 1.12
CA MET A 66 -8.02 6.05 0.72
C MET A 66 -8.99 6.29 -0.44
N ALA A 67 -9.71 7.41 -0.39
CA ALA A 67 -10.72 7.75 -1.40
C ALA A 67 -10.09 8.13 -2.75
N PHE A 68 -8.86 8.66 -2.74
CA PHE A 68 -8.17 9.12 -3.93
C PHE A 68 -6.82 8.41 -4.09
N THR A 69 -5.74 9.18 -4.20
CA THR A 69 -4.44 8.68 -4.63
C THR A 69 -3.60 8.16 -3.48
N LEU A 70 -2.66 7.28 -3.83
CA LEU A 70 -1.52 6.91 -3.00
C LEU A 70 -0.24 7.37 -3.70
N THR A 71 0.60 8.16 -3.04
CA THR A 71 1.87 8.60 -3.62
C THR A 71 3.04 8.37 -2.69
N THR A 72 4.22 8.07 -3.26
CA THR A 72 5.49 8.22 -2.55
C THR A 72 6.37 9.23 -3.27
N THR A 73 7.07 10.09 -2.52
CA THR A 73 8.17 10.88 -3.09
C THR A 73 9.41 9.98 -3.29
N SER A 74 10.45 10.51 -3.92
CA SER A 74 11.67 9.76 -4.20
C SER A 74 12.33 9.21 -2.93
N ALA A 75 12.87 8.00 -3.06
CA ALA A 75 13.62 7.27 -2.04
C ALA A 75 12.87 7.01 -0.71
N ARG A 76 11.54 7.17 -0.67
CA ARG A 76 10.74 6.83 0.52
C ARG A 76 10.60 5.33 0.69
N GLN A 77 10.51 4.90 1.95
CA GLN A 77 10.38 3.49 2.30
C GLN A 77 9.13 3.20 3.13
N VAL A 78 8.60 2.00 2.93
CA VAL A 78 7.73 1.32 3.89
C VAL A 78 8.57 0.26 4.60
N ILE A 79 8.78 0.44 5.89
CA ILE A 79 9.63 -0.40 6.73
C ILE A 79 8.72 -1.33 7.55
N LEU A 80 9.03 -2.63 7.54
CA LEU A 80 8.31 -3.62 8.33
C LEU A 80 9.17 -4.04 9.53
N ILE A 81 8.63 -3.92 10.74
CA ILE A 81 9.29 -4.33 11.97
C ILE A 81 8.35 -5.17 12.84
N GLY A 82 8.89 -5.72 13.94
CA GLY A 82 8.10 -6.43 14.94
C GLY A 82 7.41 -7.69 14.40
N GLY A 83 7.90 -8.27 13.29
CA GLY A 83 7.30 -9.43 12.63
C GLY A 83 6.29 -9.10 11.52
N ALA A 84 6.12 -7.82 11.16
CA ALA A 84 5.21 -7.43 10.09
C ALA A 84 5.63 -8.05 8.74
N ARG A 85 4.65 -8.54 7.98
CA ARG A 85 4.87 -9.20 6.69
C ARG A 85 4.20 -8.42 5.57
N ALA A 86 4.89 -8.23 4.45
CA ALA A 86 4.33 -7.53 3.29
C ALA A 86 3.05 -8.21 2.77
N ALA A 87 2.94 -9.54 2.95
CA ALA A 87 1.73 -10.30 2.60
C ALA A 87 0.46 -9.79 3.30
N ASN A 88 0.60 -9.24 4.52
CA ASN A 88 -0.52 -8.79 5.36
C ASN A 88 -0.75 -7.26 5.31
N VAL A 89 -0.08 -6.56 4.38
CA VAL A 89 -0.26 -5.13 4.17
C VAL A 89 -1.10 -4.91 2.90
N PHE A 90 -2.19 -4.15 3.02
CA PHE A 90 -3.13 -3.90 1.92
C PHE A 90 -3.37 -2.40 1.75
N TRP A 91 -3.27 -1.94 0.51
CA TRP A 91 -3.48 -0.55 0.12
C TRP A 91 -4.65 -0.48 -0.86
N GLN A 92 -5.84 -0.17 -0.37
CA GLN A 92 -7.02 0.07 -1.20
C GLN A 92 -7.03 1.53 -1.64
N VAL A 93 -6.80 1.75 -2.94
CA VAL A 93 -6.62 3.08 -3.53
C VAL A 93 -7.83 3.43 -4.40
N GLY A 94 -8.57 4.46 -4.00
CA GLY A 94 -9.83 4.85 -4.65
C GLY A 94 -9.66 5.45 -6.04
N SER A 95 -8.44 5.88 -6.41
CA SER A 95 -8.09 6.22 -7.79
C SER A 95 -6.84 5.48 -8.25
N SER A 96 -5.68 6.13 -8.21
CA SER A 96 -4.42 5.60 -8.73
C SER A 96 -3.28 5.71 -7.72
N ALA A 97 -2.29 4.83 -7.87
CA ALA A 97 -1.07 4.87 -7.07
C ALA A 97 0.14 5.28 -7.91
N THR A 98 1.03 6.11 -7.35
CA THR A 98 2.31 6.48 -7.96
C THR A 98 3.44 6.30 -6.97
N LEU A 99 4.37 5.38 -7.26
CA LEU A 99 5.57 5.16 -6.45
C LEU A 99 6.73 5.96 -7.02
N GLY A 100 7.29 6.88 -6.24
CA GLY A 100 8.40 7.75 -6.60
C GLY A 100 9.71 7.01 -6.81
N THR A 101 10.67 7.67 -7.46
CA THR A 101 11.90 7.04 -7.95
C THR A 101 12.72 6.46 -6.80
N GLY A 102 13.24 5.24 -7.00
CA GLY A 102 14.04 4.55 -5.98
C GLY A 102 13.31 4.26 -4.65
N SER A 103 11.98 4.36 -4.60
CA SER A 103 11.22 4.00 -3.38
C SER A 103 11.28 2.50 -3.10
N VAL A 104 11.14 2.13 -1.82
CA VAL A 104 11.06 0.72 -1.38
C VAL A 104 9.69 0.51 -0.76
N PHE A 105 8.80 -0.16 -1.48
CA PHE A 105 7.40 -0.30 -1.10
C PHE A 105 7.07 -1.72 -0.65
N LYS A 106 6.20 -1.84 0.37
CA LYS A 106 5.79 -3.13 0.95
C LYS A 106 4.26 -3.23 0.95
N GLY A 107 3.75 -4.35 0.46
CA GLY A 107 2.32 -4.67 0.51
C GLY A 107 1.62 -4.79 -0.84
N ASN A 108 0.33 -5.08 -0.77
CA ASN A 108 -0.51 -5.34 -1.93
C ASN A 108 -1.29 -4.06 -2.29
N ILE A 109 -0.99 -3.45 -3.43
CA ILE A 109 -1.71 -2.28 -3.95
C ILE A 109 -2.91 -2.75 -4.78
N LEU A 110 -4.09 -2.31 -4.37
CA LEU A 110 -5.39 -2.54 -5.01
C LEU A 110 -5.93 -1.18 -5.47
N ALA A 111 -5.55 -0.75 -6.68
CA ALA A 111 -5.97 0.54 -7.24
C ALA A 111 -7.21 0.41 -8.12
N LEU A 112 -8.14 1.36 -8.00
CA LEU A 112 -9.31 1.41 -8.86
C LEU A 112 -8.91 1.62 -10.33
N ALA A 113 -8.05 2.60 -10.59
CA ALA A 113 -7.65 2.97 -11.94
C ALA A 113 -6.29 2.40 -12.31
N SER A 114 -5.20 3.13 -12.05
CA SER A 114 -3.84 2.79 -12.51
C SER A 114 -2.82 2.70 -11.38
N ILE A 115 -1.68 2.06 -11.67
CA ILE A 115 -0.50 2.05 -10.80
C ILE A 115 0.71 2.42 -11.65
N THR A 116 1.45 3.46 -11.26
CA THR A 116 2.70 3.86 -11.87
C THR A 116 3.84 3.62 -10.89
N VAL A 117 4.81 2.80 -11.27
CA VAL A 117 6.03 2.55 -10.50
C VAL A 117 7.18 3.17 -11.27
N THR A 118 7.72 4.27 -10.74
CA THR A 118 8.75 5.05 -11.43
C THR A 118 10.15 4.42 -11.27
N THR A 119 11.12 4.98 -12.00
CA THR A 119 12.46 4.41 -12.19
C THR A 119 13.09 3.87 -10.90
N GLY A 120 13.47 2.60 -10.92
CA GLY A 120 14.29 1.99 -9.87
C GLY A 120 13.57 1.75 -8.54
N ALA A 121 12.26 2.05 -8.45
CA ALA A 121 11.49 1.67 -7.27
C ALA A 121 11.38 0.13 -7.17
N THR A 122 11.34 -0.37 -5.94
CA THR A 122 11.25 -1.79 -5.62
C THR A 122 9.98 -2.06 -4.82
N VAL A 123 9.32 -3.19 -5.10
CA VAL A 123 8.08 -3.58 -4.43
C VAL A 123 8.20 -5.01 -3.95
N GLU A 124 8.01 -5.23 -2.65
CA GLU A 124 7.69 -6.56 -2.11
C GLU A 124 6.18 -6.62 -1.89
N GLY A 125 5.47 -7.32 -2.77
CA GLY A 125 4.02 -7.20 -2.81
C GLY A 125 3.37 -7.58 -4.12
N ARG A 126 2.24 -6.93 -4.41
CA ARG A 126 1.45 -7.10 -5.63
C ARG A 126 0.94 -5.75 -6.11
N LEU A 127 0.82 -5.60 -7.43
CA LEU A 127 0.29 -4.41 -8.10
C LEU A 127 -0.94 -4.81 -8.89
N LEU A 128 -2.12 -4.41 -8.42
CA LEU A 128 -3.41 -4.79 -9.00
C LEU A 128 -4.21 -3.53 -9.35
N ALA A 129 -4.26 -3.20 -10.63
CA ALA A 129 -5.06 -2.12 -11.21
C ALA A 129 -6.35 -2.70 -11.79
N ARG A 130 -7.52 -2.09 -11.50
CA ARG A 130 -8.82 -2.66 -11.91
C ARG A 130 -9.29 -2.19 -13.28
N THR A 131 -9.18 -0.90 -13.59
CA THR A 131 -9.78 -0.32 -14.80
C THR A 131 -8.76 0.26 -15.77
N ALA A 132 -7.50 0.42 -15.37
CA ALA A 132 -6.43 0.93 -16.23
C ALA A 132 -5.12 0.15 -16.03
N ALA A 133 -4.01 0.72 -16.51
CA ALA A 133 -2.72 0.03 -16.61
C ALA A 133 -1.89 0.01 -15.32
N VAL A 134 -0.98 -0.96 -15.24
CA VAL A 134 0.20 -0.92 -14.39
C VAL A 134 1.40 -0.55 -15.27
N THR A 135 2.11 0.51 -14.94
CA THR A 135 3.30 0.99 -15.67
C THR A 135 4.53 0.82 -14.79
N LEU A 136 5.59 0.22 -15.35
CA LEU A 136 6.86 -0.03 -14.69
C LEU A 136 7.99 0.66 -15.46
N ASP A 137 9.00 1.12 -14.73
CA ASP A 137 10.27 1.62 -15.24
C ASP A 137 11.42 1.08 -14.39
N SER A 138 12.15 0.10 -14.93
CA SER A 138 13.37 -0.45 -14.32
C SER A 138 13.19 -0.91 -12.86
N ASN A 139 12.07 -1.60 -12.58
CA ASN A 139 11.66 -1.97 -11.23
C ASN A 139 11.97 -3.44 -10.87
N ILE A 140 12.12 -3.70 -9.57
CA ILE A 140 12.13 -5.06 -9.01
C ILE A 140 10.80 -5.29 -8.28
N ILE A 141 10.04 -6.30 -8.73
CA ILE A 141 8.78 -6.71 -8.10
C ILE A 141 8.95 -8.13 -7.56
N GLY A 142 9.07 -8.25 -6.24
CA GLY A 142 9.15 -9.52 -5.52
C GLY A 142 7.80 -9.89 -4.91
N LEU A 143 7.41 -11.16 -5.00
CA LEU A 143 6.27 -11.65 -4.22
C LEU A 143 6.62 -11.62 -2.72
N PRO A 144 5.64 -11.38 -1.84
CA PRO A 144 5.86 -11.47 -0.40
C PRO A 144 6.40 -12.84 -0.03
N LEU A 145 7.40 -12.86 0.85
CA LEU A 145 7.82 -14.11 1.47
C LEU A 145 6.68 -14.65 2.37
N PRO A 146 6.49 -15.98 2.46
CA PRO A 146 5.48 -16.61 3.31
C PRO A 146 5.57 -16.19 4.79
#